data_AF-A0A357TE05-F1
#
_entry.id   AF-A0A357TE05-F1
#
_cell.length_a   1.000
_cell.length_b   1.000
_cell.length_c   1.000
_cell.angle_alpha   90.00
_cell.angle_beta   90.00
_cell.angle_gamma   90.00
#
_symmetry.space_group_name_H-M   'P 1'
#
loop_
_entity.id
_entity.type
_entity.pdbx_description
1 polymer ?
#
loop_
_entity_poly.entity_id
_entity_poly.type
_entity_poly.pdbx_seq_one_letter_code
_entity_poly.pdbx_strand_id
1 'polypeptide(L)'
;QQSHPATLMAVNRVLFRGERFRGDKANYYDPQNSYLNRVMDRRLGNPISLCLVYLFVARRLNLPLVGVAMPGHFILRLQSPTFTIFVDPFNNGNFLTQAECAERLKRCGYGFENDFLTPATPRRIL
;
A
#
# COMPACT_ATOMS: atom_id res chain seq x y z
N GLN A 1 14.87 14.86 14.78
CA GLN A 1 13.85 14.67 13.73
C GLN A 1 14.06 13.28 13.13
N GLN A 2 13.11 12.37 13.32
CA GLN A 2 13.23 10.99 12.83
C GLN A 2 12.94 11.00 11.32
N SER A 3 13.85 10.50 10.48
CA SER A 3 13.64 10.53 9.04
C SER A 3 12.54 9.51 8.66
N HIS A 4 11.36 10.00 8.24
CA HIS A 4 10.23 9.15 7.83
C HIS A 4 10.61 8.02 6.85
N PRO A 5 11.53 8.22 5.88
CA PRO A 5 11.96 7.15 4.98
C PRO A 5 12.65 5.97 5.70
N ALA A 6 13.49 6.23 6.70
CA ALA A 6 14.16 5.16 7.45
C ALA A 6 13.13 4.34 8.25
N THR A 7 12.13 5.01 8.83
CA THR A 7 11.04 4.34 9.54
C THR A 7 10.21 3.48 8.57
N LEU A 8 9.91 3.96 7.36
CA LEU A 8 9.21 3.15 6.34
C LEU A 8 10.01 1.90 5.94
N MET A 9 11.33 2.03 5.77
CA MET A 9 12.20 0.88 5.49
C MET A 9 12.17 -0.14 6.64
N ALA A 10 12.16 0.33 7.90
CA ALA A 10 12.04 -0.54 9.06
C ALA A 10 10.67 -1.26 9.09
N VAL A 11 9.58 -0.55 8.82
CA VAL A 11 8.24 -1.14 8.71
C VAL A 11 8.19 -2.20 7.62
N ASN A 12 8.73 -1.92 6.42
CA ASN A 12 8.82 -2.90 5.34
C ASN A 12 9.58 -4.15 5.76
N ARG A 13 10.72 -3.98 6.42
CA ARG A 13 11.54 -5.10 6.90
C ARG A 13 10.76 -5.94 7.90
N VAL A 14 10.07 -5.33 8.86
CA VAL A 14 9.29 -6.07 9.86
C VAL A 14 8.12 -6.78 9.21
N LEU A 15 7.28 -6.09 8.44
CA LEU A 15 6.05 -6.68 7.88
C LEU A 15 6.33 -7.75 6.83
N PHE A 16 7.24 -7.49 5.88
CA PHE A 16 7.41 -8.38 4.73
C PHE A 16 8.54 -9.39 4.90
N ARG A 17 9.57 -9.09 5.70
CA ARG A 17 10.66 -10.04 5.96
C ARG A 17 10.52 -10.75 7.30
N GLY A 18 10.19 -10.03 8.36
CA GLY A 18 9.99 -10.59 9.70
C GLY A 18 8.70 -11.41 9.81
N GLU A 19 7.57 -10.73 9.64
CA GLU A 19 6.21 -11.30 9.74
C GLU A 19 5.73 -12.01 8.48
N ARG A 20 6.48 -11.87 7.38
CA ARG A 20 6.25 -12.57 6.09
C ARG A 20 4.87 -12.33 5.47
N PHE A 21 4.29 -11.15 5.70
CA PHE A 21 3.11 -10.74 4.95
C PHE A 21 3.43 -10.72 3.45
N ARG A 22 2.50 -11.20 2.62
CA ARG A 22 2.69 -11.24 1.16
C ARG A 22 1.35 -11.19 0.43
N GLY A 23 1.38 -10.62 -0.77
CA GLY A 23 0.25 -10.65 -1.69
C GLY A 23 -0.02 -12.07 -2.18
N ASP A 24 -1.28 -12.51 -2.12
CA ASP A 24 -1.66 -13.80 -2.71
C ASP A 24 -1.85 -13.66 -4.22
N LYS A 25 -0.77 -13.90 -4.96
CA LYS A 25 -0.78 -13.86 -6.44
C LYS A 25 -1.35 -15.13 -7.06
N ALA A 26 -1.32 -16.25 -6.32
CA ALA A 26 -1.78 -17.54 -6.81
C ALA A 26 -3.31 -17.63 -6.75
N ASN A 27 -3.90 -17.15 -5.66
CA ASN A 27 -5.35 -17.14 -5.44
C ASN A 27 -5.85 -15.71 -5.24
N TYR A 28 -5.63 -14.85 -6.23
CA TYR A 28 -5.90 -13.41 -6.13
C TYR A 28 -7.33 -13.08 -5.68
N TYR A 29 -8.31 -13.85 -6.16
CA TYR A 29 -9.74 -13.67 -5.86
C TYR A 29 -10.25 -14.49 -4.68
N ASP A 30 -9.37 -15.13 -3.88
CA ASP A 30 -9.81 -15.83 -2.66
C ASP A 30 -10.41 -14.82 -1.67
N PRO A 31 -11.68 -14.96 -1.26
CA PRO A 31 -12.34 -14.03 -0.35
C PRO A 31 -11.63 -13.92 1.01
N GLN A 32 -10.87 -14.94 1.42
CA GLN A 32 -10.07 -14.91 2.64
C GLN A 32 -8.99 -13.82 2.62
N ASN A 33 -8.61 -13.32 1.44
CA ASN A 33 -7.64 -12.24 1.29
C ASN A 33 -8.22 -10.86 1.69
N SER A 34 -9.53 -10.77 1.90
CA SER A 34 -10.25 -9.57 2.33
C SER A 34 -10.58 -9.57 3.83
N TYR A 35 -10.65 -10.73 4.47
CA TYR A 35 -10.97 -10.83 5.90
C TYR A 35 -9.72 -10.57 6.72
N LEU A 36 -9.65 -9.42 7.41
CA LEU A 36 -8.43 -9.01 8.11
C LEU A 36 -7.95 -10.04 9.14
N ASN A 37 -8.86 -10.71 9.87
CA ASN A 37 -8.50 -11.79 10.77
C ASN A 37 -7.78 -12.94 10.03
N ARG A 38 -8.30 -13.36 8.86
CA ARG A 38 -7.65 -14.39 8.03
C ARG A 38 -6.34 -13.91 7.43
N VAL A 39 -6.24 -12.65 7.05
CA VAL A 39 -5.01 -12.04 6.53
C VAL A 39 -3.93 -12.01 7.60
N MET A 40 -4.30 -11.69 8.84
CA MET A 40 -3.41 -11.81 9.98
C MET A 40 -2.98 -13.28 10.12
N ASP A 41 -3.90 -14.23 10.30
CA ASP A 41 -3.53 -15.64 10.53
C ASP A 41 -2.64 -16.24 9.42
N ARG A 42 -3.00 -16.01 8.15
CA ARG A 42 -2.32 -16.60 6.98
C ARG A 42 -1.10 -15.82 6.51
N ARG A 43 -0.95 -14.57 6.97
CA ARG A 43 0.01 -13.58 6.44
C ARG A 43 -0.12 -13.38 4.91
N LEU A 44 -1.31 -13.62 4.37
CA LEU A 44 -1.66 -13.57 2.95
C LEU A 44 -2.86 -12.66 2.76
N GLY A 45 -2.79 -11.72 1.82
CA GLY A 45 -3.87 -10.77 1.60
C GLY A 45 -3.90 -10.16 0.21
N ASN A 46 -4.96 -9.41 -0.05
CA ASN A 46 -5.13 -8.62 -1.27
C ASN A 46 -4.48 -7.23 -1.12
N PRO A 47 -4.44 -6.40 -2.18
CA PRO A 47 -3.80 -5.09 -2.10
C PRO A 47 -4.36 -4.17 -1.02
N ILE A 48 -5.68 -4.17 -0.81
CA ILE A 48 -6.34 -3.30 0.17
C ILE A 48 -6.01 -3.76 1.59
N SER A 49 -6.19 -5.05 1.90
CA SER A 49 -5.97 -5.61 3.24
C SER A 49 -4.52 -5.44 3.70
N LEU A 50 -3.54 -5.65 2.81
CA LEU A 50 -2.12 -5.44 3.15
C LEU A 50 -1.80 -3.96 3.35
N CYS A 51 -2.43 -3.06 2.59
CA CYS A 51 -2.36 -1.63 2.85
C CYS A 51 -2.96 -1.24 4.21
N LEU A 52 -4.07 -1.86 4.62
CA LEU A 52 -4.67 -1.63 5.94
C LEU A 52 -3.74 -2.08 7.07
N VAL A 53 -3.16 -3.28 6.99
CA VAL A 53 -2.17 -3.77 7.97
C VAL A 53 -1.02 -2.77 8.10
N TYR A 54 -0.48 -2.31 6.98
CA TYR A 54 0.59 -1.33 6.95
C TYR A 54 0.16 0.01 7.58
N LEU A 55 -1.01 0.54 7.21
CA LEU A 55 -1.55 1.79 7.77
C LEU A 55 -1.75 1.71 9.28
N PHE A 56 -2.18 0.56 9.81
CA PHE A 56 -2.35 0.38 11.26
C PHE A 56 -1.02 0.43 12.02
N VAL A 57 0.07 -0.05 11.43
CA VAL A 57 1.42 0.08 11.99
C VAL A 57 1.92 1.52 11.86
N ALA A 58 1.79 2.10 10.66
CA ALA A 58 2.23 3.46 10.38
C ALA A 58 1.56 4.50 11.29
N ARG A 59 0.26 4.35 11.57
CA ARG A 59 -0.48 5.22 12.51
C ARG A 59 0.09 5.17 13.92
N ARG A 60 0.49 3.99 14.42
CA ARG A 60 1.11 3.84 15.74
C ARG A 60 2.50 4.48 15.82
N LEU A 61 3.16 4.60 14.68
CA LEU A 61 4.45 5.28 14.53
C LEU A 61 4.31 6.76 14.16
N ASN A 62 3.09 7.31 14.15
CA ASN A 62 2.77 8.68 13.73
C ASN A 62 3.27 9.02 12.32
N LEU A 63 3.37 8.03 11.43
CA LEU A 63 3.73 8.25 10.02
C LEU A 63 2.52 8.77 9.24
N PRO A 64 2.64 9.88 8.49
CA PRO A 64 1.54 10.46 7.75
C PRO A 64 1.33 9.71 6.41
N LEU A 65 0.87 8.45 6.49
CA LEU A 65 0.50 7.65 5.33
C LEU A 65 -1.00 7.73 5.03
N VAL A 66 -1.33 7.80 3.75
CA VAL A 66 -2.71 7.74 3.24
C VAL A 66 -2.83 6.67 2.17
N GLY A 67 -3.99 6.02 2.10
CA GLY A 67 -4.31 5.10 1.02
C GLY A 67 -4.63 5.86 -0.27
N VAL A 68 -4.27 5.29 -1.41
CA VAL A 68 -4.53 5.82 -2.74
C VAL A 68 -5.17 4.71 -3.57
N ALA A 69 -6.39 4.96 -4.03
CA ALA A 69 -7.15 4.05 -4.87
C ALA A 69 -6.78 4.30 -6.34
N MET A 70 -5.66 3.73 -6.77
CA MET A 70 -5.26 3.76 -8.17
C MET A 70 -6.10 2.71 -8.94
N PRO A 71 -6.64 3.03 -10.13
CA PRO A 71 -7.30 2.04 -10.98
C PRO A 71 -6.47 0.75 -11.11
N GLY A 72 -7.10 -0.38 -10.79
CA GLY A 72 -6.47 -1.70 -10.83
C GLY A 72 -5.52 -2.02 -9.67
N HIS A 73 -5.19 -1.10 -8.76
CA HIS A 73 -4.28 -1.39 -7.64
C HIS A 73 -4.39 -0.40 -6.46
N PHE A 74 -4.39 -0.89 -5.22
CA PHE A 74 -4.42 -0.01 -4.03
C PHE A 74 -3.02 0.13 -3.42
N ILE A 75 -2.55 1.37 -3.24
CA ILE A 75 -1.20 1.68 -2.72
C ILE A 75 -1.28 2.71 -1.59
N LEU A 76 -0.16 2.93 -0.91
CA LEU A 76 -0.03 3.98 0.11
C LEU A 76 0.83 5.13 -0.39
N ARG A 77 0.58 6.33 0.12
CA ARG A 77 1.38 7.53 -0.14
C ARG A 77 1.80 8.17 1.18
N LEU A 78 3.08 8.50 1.30
CA LEU A 78 3.58 9.34 2.37
C LEU A 78 3.30 10.81 2.07
N GLN A 79 2.60 11.47 2.98
CA GLN A 79 2.35 12.90 2.92
C GLN A 79 3.59 13.63 3.45
N SER A 80 4.37 14.21 2.54
CA SER A 80 5.48 15.10 2.85
C SER A 80 5.42 16.31 1.93
N PRO A 81 5.71 17.53 2.44
CA PRO A 81 5.72 18.73 1.61
C PRO A 81 6.90 18.78 0.62
N THR A 82 7.96 18.00 0.86
CA THR A 82 9.21 18.07 0.08
C THR A 82 9.39 16.93 -0.91
N PHE A 83 8.70 15.81 -0.73
CA PHE A 83 8.82 14.64 -1.59
C PHE A 83 7.56 13.78 -1.53
N THR A 84 7.31 13.02 -2.61
CA THR A 84 6.22 12.05 -2.65
C THR A 84 6.79 10.65 -2.78
N ILE A 85 6.53 9.80 -1.80
CA ILE A 85 6.87 8.37 -1.84
C ILE A 85 5.57 7.58 -1.80
N PHE A 86 5.45 6.63 -2.73
CA PHE A 86 4.40 5.63 -2.69
C PHE A 86 4.98 4.30 -2.19
N VAL A 87 4.13 3.49 -1.55
CA VAL A 87 4.48 2.16 -1.05
C VAL A 87 3.43 1.19 -1.57
N ASP A 88 3.88 0.04 -2.05
CA ASP A 88 3.04 -1.06 -2.53
C ASP A 88 3.17 -2.29 -1.61
N PRO A 89 2.33 -2.37 -0.55
CA PRO A 89 2.32 -3.50 0.38
C PRO A 89 2.04 -4.86 -0.26
N PHE A 90 1.29 -4.89 -1.37
CA PHE A 90 1.01 -6.14 -2.07
C PHE A 90 2.28 -6.72 -2.70
N ASN A 91 3.15 -5.86 -3.21
CA ASN A 91 4.46 -6.22 -3.77
C ASN A 91 5.58 -6.01 -2.74
N ASN A 92 5.42 -6.55 -1.53
CA ASN A 92 6.45 -6.60 -0.48
C ASN A 92 6.95 -5.21 -0.01
N GLY A 93 6.08 -4.19 -0.08
CA GLY A 93 6.41 -2.84 0.33
C GLY A 93 7.29 -2.10 -0.67
N ASN A 94 7.26 -2.48 -1.95
CA ASN A 94 8.07 -1.80 -2.96
C ASN A 94 7.77 -0.29 -2.96
N PHE A 95 8.84 0.51 -2.97
CA PHE A 95 8.70 1.96 -3.07
C PHE A 95 8.49 2.32 -4.53
N LEU A 96 7.53 3.21 -4.78
CA LEU A 96 7.20 3.67 -6.13
C LEU A 96 7.30 5.19 -6.18
N THR A 97 7.73 5.67 -7.33
CA THR A 97 7.68 7.07 -7.73
C THR A 97 6.35 7.36 -8.45
N GLN A 98 6.03 8.65 -8.58
CA GLN A 98 4.86 9.08 -9.35
C GLN A 98 4.95 8.64 -10.82
N ALA A 99 6.14 8.65 -11.42
CA ALA A 99 6.37 8.21 -12.79
C ALA A 99 6.05 6.71 -12.97
N GLU A 100 6.50 5.85 -12.03
CA GLU A 100 6.19 4.42 -12.07
C GLU A 100 4.69 4.15 -11.89
N CYS A 101 4.00 4.92 -11.05
CA CYS A 101 2.55 4.83 -10.91
C CYS A 101 1.84 5.21 -12.22
N ALA A 102 2.30 6.28 -12.88
CA ALA A 102 1.77 6.71 -14.17
C ALA A 102 1.98 5.66 -15.28
N GLU A 103 3.15 5.01 -15.32
CA GLU A 103 3.41 3.92 -16.26
C GLU A 103 2.52 2.71 -16.01
N ARG A 104 2.29 2.33 -14.76
CA ARG A 104 1.38 1.24 -14.40
C ARG A 104 -0.05 1.54 -14.85
N LEU A 105 -0.52 2.77 -14.64
CA LEU A 105 -1.84 3.23 -15.12
C LEU A 105 -1.98 3.10 -16.64
N LYS A 106 -0.97 3.56 -17.39
CA LYS A 106 -0.95 3.45 -18.85
C LYS A 106 -1.01 2.00 -19.33
N ARG A 107 -0.28 1.09 -18.67
CA ARG A 107 -0.31 -0.35 -19.01
C ARG A 107 -1.68 -0.99 -18.78
N CYS A 108 -2.44 -0.48 -17.81
CA CYS A 108 -3.81 -0.92 -17.55
C CYS A 108 -4.85 -0.28 -18.50
N GLY A 109 -4.42 0.51 -19.49
CA GLY A 109 -5.31 1.16 -20.45
C GLY A 109 -6.01 2.42 -19.92
N TYR A 110 -5.61 2.91 -18.74
CA TYR A 110 -6.13 4.16 -18.20
C TYR A 110 -5.22 5.34 -18.60
N GLY A 111 -5.85 6.47 -18.96
CA GLY A 111 -5.14 7.75 -19.10
C GLY A 111 -4.57 8.20 -17.76
N PHE A 112 -3.53 9.05 -17.80
CA PHE A 112 -3.02 9.65 -16.56
C PHE A 112 -3.88 10.88 -16.21
N GLU A 113 -4.85 10.70 -15.32
CA GLU A 113 -5.53 11.81 -14.66
C GLU A 113 -4.95 11.99 -13.25
N ASN A 114 -4.64 13.22 -12.86
CA ASN A 114 -4.06 13.53 -11.55
C ASN A 114 -4.94 13.06 -10.38
N ASP A 115 -6.25 12.91 -10.60
CA ASP A 115 -7.21 12.48 -9.59
C ASP A 115 -7.02 11.03 -9.12
N PHE A 116 -6.36 10.19 -9.91
CA PHE A 116 -6.09 8.78 -9.54
C PHE A 116 -5.08 8.62 -8.41
N LEU A 117 -4.32 9.67 -8.08
CA LEU A 117 -3.32 9.66 -7.00
C LEU A 117 -3.79 10.43 -5.75
N THR A 118 -5.05 10.85 -5.74
CA THR A 118 -5.65 11.52 -4.59
C THR A 118 -5.87 10.53 -3.43
N PRO A 119 -5.76 10.99 -2.17
CA PRO A 119 -6.05 10.14 -1.03
C PRO A 119 -7.46 9.55 -1.14
N ALA A 120 -7.56 8.24 -0.98
CA ALA A 120 -8.85 7.56 -0.90
C ALA A 120 -9.56 8.00 0.39
N THR A 121 -10.79 8.47 0.26
CA THR A 121 -11.66 8.71 1.43
C THR A 121 -12.09 7.37 2.02
N PRO A 122 -12.45 7.30 3.32
CA PRO A 122 -12.91 6.06 3.94
C PRO A 122 -14.08 5.39 3.18
N ARG A 123 -14.97 6.19 2.58
CA ARG A 123 -16.09 5.70 1.75
C ARG A 123 -15.67 5.06 0.41
N ARG A 124 -14.45 5.32 -0.08
CA ARG A 124 -13.91 4.69 -1.30
C ARG A 124 -13.15 3.40 -1.01
N ILE A 125 -12.93 3.06 0.26
CA ILE A 125 -12.19 1.87 0.70
C ILE A 125 -13.15 0.73 1.09
N LEU A 126 -14.44 1.03 1.30
CA LEU A 126 -15.50 0.09 1.70
C LEU A 126 -16.32 -0.39 0.50
#